data_AF-A0A0C2CC66-F1
#
_entry.id   AF-A0A0C2CC66-F1
#
_cell.length_a   1.000
_cell.length_b   1.000
_cell.length_c   1.000
_cell.angle_alpha   90.00
_cell.angle_beta   90.00
_cell.angle_gamma   90.00
#
_symmetry.space_group_name_H-M   'P 1'
#
loop_
_entity.id
_entity.type
_entity.pdbx_description
1 polymer ?
#
loop_
_entity_poly.entity_id
_entity_poly.type
_entity_poly.pdbx_seq_one_letter_code
_entity_poly.pdbx_strand_id
1 'polypeptide(L)'
;MLGITRLTQVRARVRSSTLRKQSKIREAAAYAKLSKIRWAGHVMRLNDHRWTRAVSDWTPRDVTRTTRRPPTRWSDFFTKSFRDR
;
A
#
# COMPACT_ATOMS: atom_id res chain seq x y z
N MET A 1 10.16 -5.38 -22.39
CA MET A 1 9.33 -4.24 -22.88
C MET A 1 8.70 -4.62 -24.21
N LEU A 2 7.46 -4.19 -24.51
CA LEU A 2 6.72 -4.65 -25.70
C LEU A 2 7.19 -4.05 -27.05
N GLY A 3 8.14 -3.11 -27.06
CA GLY A 3 8.65 -2.48 -28.29
C GLY A 3 7.62 -1.63 -29.07
N ILE A 4 6.41 -1.46 -28.56
CA ILE A 4 5.33 -0.71 -29.22
C ILE A 4 5.45 0.77 -28.85
N THR A 5 5.63 1.62 -29.86
CA THR A 5 5.58 3.09 -29.69
C THR A 5 4.14 3.58 -29.58
N ARG A 6 3.94 4.77 -28.99
CA ARG A 6 2.62 5.41 -28.85
C ARG A 6 1.93 5.61 -30.20
N LEU A 7 2.69 5.95 -31.25
CA LEU A 7 2.15 6.14 -32.60
C LEU A 7 1.59 4.83 -33.18
N THR A 8 2.33 3.72 -33.08
CA THR A 8 1.86 2.38 -33.48
C THR A 8 0.63 1.95 -32.69
N GLN A 9 0.60 2.25 -31.37
CA GLN A 9 -0.54 1.91 -30.53
C GLN A 9 -1.81 2.64 -30.98
N VAL A 10 -1.74 3.94 -31.26
CA VAL A 10 -2.88 4.75 -31.70
C VAL A 10 -3.35 4.32 -33.09
N ARG A 11 -2.42 4.10 -34.04
CA ARG A 11 -2.74 3.63 -35.39
C ARG A 11 -3.46 2.28 -35.37
N ALA A 12 -3.00 1.34 -34.54
CA ALA A 12 -3.62 0.03 -34.39
C ALA A 12 -4.84 0.03 -33.44
N ARG A 13 -5.24 1.20 -32.92
CA ARG A 13 -6.34 1.36 -31.93
C ARG A 13 -6.22 0.39 -30.74
N VAL A 14 -5.00 0.08 -30.33
CA VAL A 14 -4.74 -0.89 -29.25
C VAL A 14 -4.99 -0.24 -27.90
N ARG A 15 -5.92 -0.84 -27.13
CA ARG A 15 -6.22 -0.40 -25.77
C ARG A 15 -5.05 -0.62 -24.83
N SER A 16 -4.84 0.32 -23.91
CA SER A 16 -3.79 0.23 -22.88
C SER A 16 -3.94 -1.01 -21.99
N SER A 17 -5.18 -1.46 -21.73
CA SER A 17 -5.46 -2.70 -20.99
C SER A 17 -4.88 -3.94 -21.67
N THR A 18 -4.92 -3.99 -23.01
CA THR A 18 -4.32 -5.08 -23.79
C THR A 18 -2.80 -5.12 -23.62
N LEU A 19 -2.14 -3.96 -23.71
CA LEU A 19 -0.69 -3.84 -23.48
C LEU A 19 -0.30 -4.21 -22.04
N ARG A 20 -1.11 -3.84 -21.04
CA ARG A 20 -0.89 -4.25 -19.65
C ARG A 20 -0.96 -5.76 -19.47
N LYS A 21 -1.96 -6.43 -20.08
CA LYS A 21 -2.06 -7.90 -20.07
C LYS A 21 -0.85 -8.56 -20.74
N GLN A 22 -0.45 -8.07 -21.92
CA GLN A 22 0.69 -8.63 -22.67
C GLN A 22 2.03 -8.41 -21.96
N SER A 23 2.25 -7.23 -21.38
CA SER A 23 3.51 -6.89 -20.72
C SER A 23 3.72 -7.64 -19.40
N LYS A 24 2.65 -8.21 -18.81
CA LYS A 24 2.66 -8.87 -17.49
C LYS A 24 3.26 -7.98 -16.37
N ILE A 25 3.33 -6.67 -16.61
CA ILE A 25 3.87 -5.72 -15.65
C ILE A 25 2.85 -5.57 -14.52
N ARG A 26 3.31 -5.79 -13.29
CA ARG A 26 2.45 -5.60 -12.11
C ARG A 26 2.02 -4.15 -12.04
N GLU A 27 0.76 -3.92 -11.71
CA GLU A 27 0.23 -2.57 -11.55
C GLU A 27 1.05 -1.81 -10.50
N ALA A 28 1.65 -0.69 -10.90
CA ALA A 28 2.60 0.05 -10.07
C ALA A 28 1.97 0.53 -8.75
N ALA A 29 0.71 0.98 -8.79
CA ALA A 29 -0.03 1.40 -7.61
C ALA A 29 -0.24 0.23 -6.63
N ALA A 30 -0.68 -0.92 -7.13
CA ALA A 30 -0.84 -2.14 -6.33
C ALA A 30 0.51 -2.62 -5.77
N TYR A 31 1.58 -2.56 -6.57
CA TYR A 31 2.94 -2.88 -6.12
C TYR A 31 3.36 -1.97 -4.98
N ALA A 32 3.25 -0.65 -5.15
CA ALA A 32 3.65 0.33 -4.15
C ALA A 32 2.86 0.18 -2.85
N LYS A 33 1.53 -0.03 -2.95
CA LYS A 33 0.67 -0.29 -1.79
C LYS A 33 1.14 -1.53 -1.02
N LEU A 34 1.34 -2.65 -1.70
CA LEU A 34 1.82 -3.89 -1.07
C LEU A 34 3.21 -3.75 -0.46
N SER A 35 4.12 -3.03 -1.12
CA SER A 35 5.46 -2.78 -0.61
C SER A 35 5.45 -1.94 0.66
N LYS A 36 4.61 -0.90 0.73
CA LYS A 36 4.42 -0.08 1.95
C LYS A 36 3.88 -0.91 3.11
N ILE A 37 2.88 -1.76 2.85
CA ILE A 37 2.29 -2.66 3.86
C ILE A 37 3.32 -3.69 4.35
N ARG A 38 4.12 -4.26 3.46
CA ARG A 38 5.20 -5.20 3.81
C ARG A 38 6.27 -4.54 4.68
N TRP A 39 6.70 -3.34 4.31
CA TRP A 39 7.68 -2.58 5.08
C TRP A 39 7.14 -2.24 6.48
N ALA A 40 5.91 -1.74 6.59
CA ALA A 40 5.29 -1.47 7.87
C ALA A 40 5.15 -2.73 8.74
N GLY A 41 4.75 -3.85 8.14
CA GLY A 41 4.70 -5.14 8.84
C GLY A 41 6.07 -5.64 9.29
N HIS A 42 7.14 -5.33 8.56
CA HIS A 42 8.50 -5.61 9.01
C HIS A 42 8.87 -4.75 10.21
N VAL A 43 8.64 -3.43 10.15
CA VAL A 43 8.86 -2.50 11.26
C VAL A 43 8.10 -2.94 12.52
N MET A 44 6.84 -3.36 12.39
CA MET A 44 6.03 -3.79 13.54
C MET A 44 6.53 -5.09 14.21
N ARG A 45 7.26 -5.94 13.49
CA ARG A 45 7.86 -7.17 14.05
C ARG A 45 9.21 -6.93 14.71
N LEU A 46 9.84 -5.79 14.44
CA LEU A 46 11.05 -5.39 15.14
C LEU A 46 10.68 -5.01 16.57
N ASN A 47 11.42 -5.59 17.52
CA ASN A 47 11.34 -5.24 18.93
C ASN A 47 12.55 -4.38 19.30
N ASP A 48 12.69 -3.25 18.61
CA ASP A 48 13.72 -2.26 18.88
C ASP A 48 13.10 -0.92 19.31
N HIS A 49 13.88 -0.12 20.04
CA HIS A 49 13.46 1.21 20.49
C HIS A 49 13.51 2.27 19.38
N ARG A 50 13.37 1.87 18.10
CA ARG A 50 13.41 2.82 17.00
C ARG A 50 12.18 3.72 17.03
N TRP A 51 12.41 4.99 16.73
CA TRP A 51 11.36 6.00 16.61
C TRP A 51 10.24 5.56 15.64
N THR A 52 10.55 4.81 14.59
CA THR A 52 9.56 4.32 13.61
C THR A 52 8.54 3.37 14.24
N ARG A 53 8.96 2.53 15.20
CA ARG A 53 8.07 1.65 15.95
C ARG A 53 7.20 2.46 16.90
N ALA A 54 7.82 3.37 17.65
CA ALA A 54 7.12 4.26 18.57
C ALA A 54 6.05 5.11 17.89
N VAL A 55 6.34 5.65 16.69
CA VAL A 55 5.36 6.41 15.88
C VAL A 55 4.23 5.52 15.40
N SER A 56 4.49 4.27 15.04
CA SER A 56 3.47 3.32 14.58
C SER A 56 2.50 2.91 15.69
N ASP A 57 2.99 2.78 16.92
CA ASP A 57 2.18 2.44 18.09
C ASP A 57 1.62 3.68 18.81
N TRP A 58 1.98 4.88 18.34
CA TRP A 58 1.57 6.13 18.95
C TRP A 58 0.05 6.27 18.96
N THR A 59 -0.48 6.64 20.12
CA THR A 59 -1.91 6.88 20.32
C THR A 59 -2.14 8.38 20.46
N PRO A 60 -2.96 9.00 19.58
CA PRO A 60 -3.26 10.42 19.68
C PRO A 60 -4.03 10.71 20.97
N ARG A 61 -3.54 11.66 21.77
CA ARG A 61 -4.11 11.99 23.09
C ARG A 61 -5.18 13.08 23.05
N ASP A 62 -5.09 13.99 22.09
CA ASP A 62 -5.94 15.20 22.03
C ASP A 62 -7.18 15.02 21.15
N VAL A 63 -7.45 13.81 20.67
CA VAL A 63 -8.59 13.52 19.79
C VAL A 63 -9.67 12.80 20.58
N THR A 64 -10.75 13.50 20.90
CA THR A 64 -11.95 12.91 21.49
C THR A 64 -12.65 12.00 20.47
N ARG A 65 -12.88 10.74 20.86
CA ARG A 65 -13.58 9.76 20.01
C ARG A 65 -15.07 9.73 20.33
N THR A 66 -15.86 9.34 19.32
CA THR A 66 -17.25 8.93 19.51
C THR A 66 -17.35 7.87 20.61
N THR A 67 -18.25 8.09 21.56
CA THR A 67 -18.54 7.19 22.68
C THR A 67 -18.61 5.74 22.20
N ARG A 68 -17.96 4.83 22.94
CA ARG A 68 -17.82 3.38 22.67
C ARG A 68 -16.78 2.93 21.64
N ARG A 69 -15.99 3.81 21.01
CA ARG A 69 -14.90 3.39 20.11
C ARG A 69 -13.52 3.47 20.78
N PRO A 70 -12.70 2.40 20.73
CA PRO A 70 -11.34 2.46 21.26
C PRO A 70 -10.47 3.41 20.42
N PRO A 71 -9.43 4.04 21.02
CA PRO A 71 -8.42 4.79 20.30
C PRO A 71 -7.74 3.90 19.26
N THR A 72 -7.73 4.38 18.01
CA THR A 72 -7.10 3.69 16.87
C THR A 72 -5.68 4.21 16.69
N ARG A 73 -4.73 3.29 16.69
CA ARG A 73 -3.32 3.50 16.41
C ARG A 73 -3.04 3.27 14.92
N TRP A 74 -1.90 3.73 14.44
CA TRP A 74 -1.43 3.38 13.08
C TRP A 74 -1.21 1.86 12.94
N SER A 75 -0.75 1.19 14.00
CA SER A 75 -0.65 -0.28 14.09
C SER A 75 -1.96 -1.01 13.79
N ASP A 76 -3.11 -0.43 14.16
CA ASP A 76 -4.41 -1.07 14.00
C ASP A 76 -4.85 -1.07 12.53
N PHE A 77 -4.49 -0.02 11.79
CA PHE A 77 -4.69 0.03 10.34
C PHE A 77 -3.95 -1.11 9.65
N PHE A 78 -2.69 -1.32 10.02
CA PHE A 78 -1.87 -2.39 9.45
C PHE A 78 -2.46 -3.76 9.81
N THR A 79 -2.82 -3.96 11.08
CA THR A 79 -3.46 -5.21 11.56
C THR A 79 -4.73 -5.52 10.77
N LYS A 80 -5.57 -4.52 10.48
CA LYS A 80 -6.76 -4.70 9.63
C LYS A 80 -6.38 -5.04 8.19
N SER A 81 -5.44 -4.31 7.60
CA SER A 81 -4.98 -4.55 6.22
C SER A 81 -4.32 -5.91 6.00
N PHE A 82 -3.79 -6.54 7.07
CA PHE A 82 -3.26 -7.90 7.02
C PHE A 82 -4.35 -8.98 7.11
N ARG A 83 -5.49 -8.70 7.75
CA ARG A 83 -6.63 -9.64 7.81
C ARG A 83 -7.44 -9.67 6.52
N ASP A 84 -7.56 -8.51 5.86
CA ASP A 84 -8.34 -8.36 4.61
C ASP A 84 -7.58 -8.86 3.36
N ARG A 85 -6.50 -9.66 3.52
CA ARG A 85 -5.63 -10.12 2.45
C ARG A 85 -5.75 -11.63 2.25
#